data_AF-A0A2N5EN16-F1
#
_entry.id   AF-A0A2N5EN16-F1
#
_cell.length_a   1.000
_cell.length_b   1.000
_cell.length_c   1.000
_cell.angle_alpha   90.00
_cell.angle_beta   90.00
_cell.angle_gamma   90.00
#
_symmetry.space_group_name_H-M   'P 1'
#
loop_
_entity.id
_entity.type
_entity.pdbx_description
1 polymer ?
#
loop_
_entity_poly.entity_id
_entity_poly.type
_entity_poly.pdbx_seq_one_letter_code
_entity_poly.pdbx_strand_id
1 'polypeptide(L)'
;MRRQQGNALLLTLMGLMLLGLMGMTALHRQLDEAVRLTAGTRQHVLAWHQAASSLTWAETLNWPPANSTWQCRAFHPGSLHGCIKAASAPGVILLRGEGQRADDSPLFLYRLAAPGKGGRLTVQAGGWLDFCPEKAPHDCEGETVP
;
A
#
# COMPACT_ATOMS: atom_id res chain seq x y z
N MET A 1 41.76 40.92 36.80
CA MET A 1 40.92 39.71 37.02
C MET A 1 39.72 39.54 36.07
N ARG A 2 39.22 40.57 35.35
CA ARG A 2 38.09 40.43 34.39
C ARG A 2 38.32 39.53 33.16
N ARG A 3 39.58 39.33 32.73
CA ARG A 3 39.93 38.57 31.51
C ARG A 3 39.79 37.05 31.66
N GLN A 4 39.87 36.52 32.89
CA GLN A 4 39.71 35.10 33.19
C GLN A 4 38.24 34.66 33.26
N GLN A 5 37.33 35.54 33.70
CA GLN A 5 35.89 35.23 33.81
C GLN A 5 35.20 35.15 32.44
N GLY A 6 35.61 35.98 31.47
CA GLY A 6 35.08 35.91 30.09
C GLY A 6 35.48 34.63 29.36
N ASN A 7 36.68 34.09 29.64
CA ASN A 7 37.14 32.85 29.04
C ASN A 7 36.41 31.63 29.63
N ALA A 8 36.11 31.65 30.92
CA ALA A 8 35.34 30.59 31.58
C ALA A 8 33.89 30.53 31.07
N LEU A 9 33.23 31.68 30.88
CA LEU A 9 31.87 31.77 30.32
C LEU A 9 31.79 31.23 28.89
N LEU A 10 32.76 31.57 28.03
CA LEU A 10 32.82 31.06 26.67
C LEU A 10 32.96 29.53 26.63
N LEU A 11 33.85 28.98 27.46
CA LEU A 11 34.02 27.52 27.56
C LEU A 11 32.75 26.81 28.01
N THR A 12 31.99 27.38 28.95
CA THR A 12 30.72 26.78 29.40
C THR A 12 29.64 26.79 28.31
N LEU A 13 29.50 27.89 27.55
CA LEU A 13 28.54 27.98 26.46
C LEU A 13 28.90 27.03 25.31
N MET A 14 30.19 26.91 24.99
CA MET A 14 30.68 25.94 24.01
C MET A 14 30.41 24.51 24.46
N GLY A 15 30.62 24.20 25.75
CA GLY A 15 30.30 22.89 26.33
C GLY A 15 28.82 22.56 26.24
N LEU A 16 27.94 23.51 26.56
CA LEU A 16 26.49 23.34 26.45
C LEU A 16 26.05 23.11 24.99
N MET A 17 26.62 23.86 24.04
CA MET A 17 26.36 23.64 22.61
C MET A 17 26.81 22.24 22.17
N LEU A 18 28.02 21.80 22.56
CA LEU A 18 28.53 20.47 22.23
C LEU A 18 27.64 19.35 22.78
N LEU A 19 27.20 19.47 24.04
CA LEU A 19 26.26 18.52 24.65
C LEU A 19 24.90 18.52 23.91
N GLY A 20 24.41 19.68 23.50
CA GLY A 20 23.19 19.81 22.69
C GLY A 20 23.31 19.11 21.33
N LEU A 21 24.43 19.30 20.62
CA LEU A 21 24.69 18.62 19.35
C LEU A 21 24.83 17.11 19.52
N MET A 22 25.53 16.65 20.56
CA MET A 22 25.65 15.22 20.88
C MET A 22 24.28 14.60 21.21
N GLY A 23 23.45 15.31 21.98
CA GLY A 23 22.08 14.85 22.28
C GLY A 23 21.20 14.77 21.03
N MET A 24 21.23 15.80 20.19
CA MET A 24 20.45 15.84 18.94
C MET A 24 20.89 14.74 17.96
N THR A 25 22.20 14.51 17.82
CA THR A 25 22.72 13.44 16.96
C THR A 25 22.40 12.04 17.50
N ALA A 26 22.44 11.83 18.81
CA ALA A 26 22.06 10.56 19.44
C ALA A 26 20.57 10.25 19.23
N LEU A 27 19.68 11.24 19.42
CA LEU A 27 18.25 11.10 19.15
C LEU A 27 17.99 10.81 17.67
N HIS A 28 18.68 11.50 16.77
CA HIS A 28 18.56 11.28 15.33
C HIS A 28 18.93 9.84 14.95
N ARG A 29 20.00 9.29 15.53
CA ARG A 29 20.40 7.89 15.29
C ARG A 29 19.41 6.87 15.86
N GLN A 30 18.78 7.16 17.01
CA GLN A 30 17.74 6.28 17.57
C GLN A 30 16.49 6.24 16.68
N LEU A 31 16.11 7.38 16.11
CA LEU A 31 15.02 7.47 15.14
C LEU A 31 15.34 6.71 13.86
N ASP A 32 16.53 6.86 13.30
CA ASP A 32 16.93 6.17 12.07
C ASP A 32 16.90 4.64 12.23
N GLU A 33 17.35 4.13 13.39
CA GLU A 33 17.35 2.69 13.64
C GLU A 33 15.92 2.15 13.84
N ALA A 34 15.07 2.89 14.55
CA ALA A 34 13.65 2.55 14.70
C ALA A 34 12.89 2.60 13.35
N VAL A 35 13.24 3.54 12.48
CA VAL A 35 12.69 3.66 11.12
C VAL A 35 13.19 2.52 10.23
N ARG A 36 14.45 2.11 10.36
CA ARG A 36 15.01 0.97 9.60
C ARG A 36 14.33 -0.34 9.97
N LEU A 37 14.07 -0.57 11.25
CA LEU A 37 13.34 -1.76 11.73
C LEU A 37 11.87 -1.78 11.27
N THR A 38 11.27 -0.61 10.99
CA THR A 38 9.88 -0.48 10.52
C THR A 38 9.74 -0.29 9.01
N ALA A 39 10.85 -0.14 8.27
CA ALA A 39 10.82 0.11 6.83
C ALA A 39 10.18 -1.05 6.05
N GLY A 40 10.45 -2.30 6.44
CA GLY A 40 9.81 -3.48 5.86
C GLY A 40 8.28 -3.50 6.09
N THR A 41 7.85 -3.13 7.29
CA THR A 41 6.43 -2.99 7.65
C THR A 41 5.76 -1.88 6.84
N ARG A 42 6.43 -0.72 6.70
CA ARG A 42 5.89 0.43 5.96
C ARG A 42 5.63 0.09 4.50
N GLN A 43 6.55 -0.58 3.83
CA GLN A 43 6.38 -0.94 2.42
C GLN A 43 5.23 -1.93 2.21
N HIS A 44 5.09 -2.92 3.11
CA HIS A 44 3.96 -3.84 3.07
C HIS A 44 2.62 -3.13 3.27
N VAL A 45 2.56 -2.21 4.24
CA VAL A 45 1.38 -1.37 4.50
C VAL A 45 1.03 -0.50 3.30
N LEU A 46 2.02 0.11 2.65
CA LEU A 46 1.80 0.92 1.44
C LEU A 46 1.25 0.08 0.28
N ALA A 47 1.84 -1.10 0.02
CA ALA A 47 1.37 -2.01 -1.02
C ALA A 47 -0.08 -2.45 -0.74
N TRP A 48 -0.41 -2.77 0.51
CA TRP A 48 -1.76 -3.16 0.92
C TRP A 48 -2.76 -2.00 0.72
N HIS A 49 -2.41 -0.78 1.13
CA HIS A 49 -3.26 0.39 0.92
C HIS A 49 -3.44 0.72 -0.56
N GLN A 50 -2.41 0.54 -1.39
CA GLN A 50 -2.52 0.70 -2.83
C GLN A 50 -3.51 -0.33 -3.41
N ALA A 51 -3.36 -1.61 -3.07
CA ALA A 51 -4.28 -2.66 -3.52
C ALA A 51 -5.72 -2.40 -3.07
N ALA A 52 -5.93 -1.97 -1.81
CA ALA A 52 -7.24 -1.65 -1.27
C ALA A 52 -7.87 -0.42 -1.95
N SER A 53 -7.06 0.58 -2.27
CA SER A 53 -7.49 1.77 -3.02
C SER A 53 -7.84 1.41 -4.46
N SER A 54 -7.03 0.57 -5.11
CA SER A 54 -7.29 0.07 -6.47
C SER A 54 -8.60 -0.71 -6.51
N LEU A 55 -8.87 -1.55 -5.51
CA LEU A 55 -10.10 -2.31 -5.39
C LEU A 55 -11.32 -1.39 -5.25
N THR A 56 -11.24 -0.42 -4.32
CA THR A 56 -12.32 0.54 -4.09
C THR A 56 -12.58 1.42 -5.32
N TRP A 57 -11.53 1.85 -6.03
CA TRP A 57 -11.66 2.56 -7.29
C TRP A 57 -12.36 1.68 -8.35
N ALA A 58 -11.93 0.43 -8.49
CA ALA A 58 -12.51 -0.51 -9.45
C ALA A 58 -14.00 -0.79 -9.22
N GLU A 59 -14.49 -0.70 -7.97
CA GLU A 59 -15.92 -0.80 -7.63
C GLU A 59 -16.75 0.36 -8.20
N THR A 60 -16.15 1.53 -8.33
CA THR A 60 -16.84 2.73 -8.85
C THR A 60 -16.98 2.74 -10.37
N LEU A 61 -16.26 1.85 -11.06
CA LEU A 61 -16.26 1.79 -12.52
C LEU A 61 -17.50 1.04 -13.05
N ASN A 62 -17.95 1.48 -14.22
CA ASN A 62 -18.89 0.71 -15.03
C ASN A 62 -18.10 -0.30 -15.85
N TRP A 63 -18.36 -1.57 -15.60
CA TRP A 63 -17.72 -2.68 -16.27
C TRP A 63 -18.64 -3.28 -17.35
N PRO A 64 -18.05 -3.77 -18.46
CA PRO A 64 -18.74 -4.70 -19.34
C PRO A 64 -19.09 -6.01 -18.61
N PRO A 65 -19.94 -6.88 -19.20
CA PRO A 65 -20.21 -8.20 -18.65
C PRO A 65 -18.92 -8.96 -18.34
N ALA A 66 -18.86 -9.59 -17.16
CA ALA A 66 -17.71 -10.35 -16.73
C ALA A 66 -17.58 -11.64 -17.57
N ASN A 67 -16.36 -11.96 -17.97
CA ASN A 67 -16.03 -13.12 -18.79
C ASN A 67 -15.15 -14.08 -17.99
N SER A 68 -14.86 -15.27 -18.53
CA SER A 68 -13.87 -16.19 -17.94
C SER A 68 -12.44 -15.63 -17.98
N THR A 69 -12.18 -14.60 -18.77
CA THR A 69 -10.89 -13.88 -18.85
C THR A 69 -10.90 -12.61 -17.99
N TRP A 70 -9.73 -12.24 -17.49
CA TRP A 70 -9.53 -11.00 -16.74
C TRP A 70 -9.70 -9.78 -17.65
N GLN A 71 -10.53 -8.84 -17.22
CA GLN A 71 -10.71 -7.54 -17.87
C GLN A 71 -10.18 -6.47 -16.93
N CYS A 72 -9.04 -5.86 -17.29
CA CYS A 72 -8.32 -4.93 -16.43
C CYS A 72 -8.46 -3.48 -16.92
N ARG A 73 -8.41 -2.55 -15.97
CA ARG A 73 -8.31 -1.11 -16.20
C ARG A 73 -7.30 -0.51 -15.26
N ALA A 74 -6.59 0.51 -15.73
CA ALA A 74 -5.62 1.27 -14.96
C ALA A 74 -6.02 2.77 -14.92
N PHE A 75 -5.81 3.42 -13.78
CA PHE A 75 -6.01 4.86 -13.62
C PHE A 75 -4.68 5.61 -13.68
N HIS A 76 -4.47 6.40 -14.73
CA HIS A 76 -3.38 7.37 -14.80
C HIS A 76 -3.82 8.70 -14.19
N PRO A 77 -2.99 9.36 -13.35
CA PRO A 77 -1.55 9.15 -13.13
C PRO A 77 -1.20 8.39 -11.83
N GLY A 78 -2.16 7.66 -11.22
CA GLY A 78 -2.10 7.22 -9.83
C GLY A 78 -1.82 5.73 -9.56
N SER A 79 -1.31 4.98 -10.55
CA SER A 79 -0.93 3.55 -10.42
C SER A 79 -2.00 2.63 -9.80
N LEU A 80 -3.29 2.98 -9.92
CA LEU A 80 -4.39 2.12 -9.46
C LEU A 80 -4.80 1.15 -10.57
N HIS A 81 -4.76 -0.13 -10.25
CA HIS A 81 -4.95 -1.22 -11.21
C HIS A 81 -6.05 -2.15 -10.70
N GLY A 82 -7.13 -2.26 -11.45
CA GLY A 82 -8.32 -3.01 -11.07
C GLY A 82 -8.76 -3.94 -12.19
N CYS A 83 -9.15 -5.17 -11.87
CA CYS A 83 -9.61 -6.15 -12.86
C CYS A 83 -10.87 -6.88 -12.41
N ILE A 84 -11.69 -7.31 -13.38
CA ILE A 84 -12.83 -8.19 -13.13
C ILE A 84 -12.72 -9.50 -13.89
N LYS A 85 -13.32 -10.55 -13.33
CA LYS A 85 -13.49 -11.87 -13.97
C LYS A 85 -14.79 -12.51 -13.45
N ALA A 86 -15.44 -13.35 -14.25
CA ALA A 86 -16.54 -14.19 -13.78
C ALA A 86 -15.99 -15.29 -12.86
N ALA A 87 -16.55 -15.42 -11.67
CA ALA A 87 -16.15 -16.48 -10.74
C ALA A 87 -16.64 -17.85 -11.24
N SER A 88 -16.05 -18.94 -10.72
CA SER A 88 -16.60 -20.28 -10.93
C SER A 88 -18.02 -20.45 -10.37
N ALA A 89 -18.39 -19.64 -9.37
CA ALA A 89 -19.74 -19.62 -8.82
C ALA A 89 -20.69 -18.80 -9.72
N PRO A 90 -21.87 -19.35 -10.08
CA PRO A 90 -22.80 -18.69 -10.97
C PRO A 90 -23.33 -17.37 -10.38
N GLY A 91 -23.30 -16.31 -11.19
CA GLY A 91 -23.78 -14.98 -10.78
C GLY A 91 -22.81 -14.20 -9.89
N VAL A 92 -21.61 -14.73 -9.63
CA VAL A 92 -20.57 -14.05 -8.86
C VAL A 92 -19.48 -13.52 -9.80
N ILE A 93 -19.05 -12.30 -9.54
CA ILE A 93 -17.96 -11.61 -10.22
C ILE A 93 -16.82 -11.46 -9.21
N LEU A 94 -15.62 -11.82 -9.63
CA LEU A 94 -14.39 -11.50 -8.95
C LEU A 94 -13.91 -10.14 -9.35
N LEU A 95 -13.74 -9.27 -8.37
CA LEU A 95 -13.05 -8.00 -8.48
C LEU A 95 -11.67 -8.14 -7.85
N ARG A 96 -10.63 -7.67 -8.53
CA ARG A 96 -9.24 -7.70 -8.07
C ARG A 96 -8.67 -6.28 -8.06
N GLY A 97 -8.03 -5.90 -6.97
CA GLY A 97 -7.20 -4.70 -6.86
C GLY A 97 -5.74 -5.07 -6.70
N GLU A 98 -4.85 -4.33 -7.36
CA GLU A 98 -3.41 -4.57 -7.35
C GLU A 98 -2.67 -3.42 -6.63
N GLY A 99 -1.66 -3.80 -5.86
CA GLY A 99 -0.70 -2.91 -5.24
C GLY A 99 0.72 -3.42 -5.47
N GLN A 100 1.70 -2.51 -5.48
CA GLN A 100 3.08 -2.86 -5.82
C GLN A 100 3.92 -2.90 -4.55
N ARG A 101 4.59 -4.03 -4.33
CA ARG A 101 5.55 -4.16 -3.22
C ARG A 101 6.93 -3.65 -3.66
N ALA A 102 7.79 -3.35 -2.69
CA ALA A 102 9.13 -2.83 -2.92
C ALA A 102 10.09 -3.79 -3.64
N ASP A 103 9.78 -5.10 -3.64
CA ASP A 103 10.46 -6.13 -4.43
C ASP A 103 9.86 -6.28 -5.84
N ASP A 104 9.02 -5.33 -6.26
CA ASP A 104 8.27 -5.32 -7.52
C ASP A 104 7.26 -6.48 -7.66
N SER A 105 7.02 -7.24 -6.57
CA SER A 105 6.00 -8.26 -6.57
C SER A 105 4.60 -7.65 -6.44
N PRO A 106 3.62 -8.09 -7.24
CA PRO A 106 2.26 -7.60 -7.12
C PRO A 106 1.58 -8.21 -5.88
N LEU A 107 0.89 -7.35 -5.13
CA LEU A 107 -0.03 -7.74 -4.08
C LEU A 107 -1.46 -7.65 -4.62
N PHE A 108 -2.17 -8.77 -4.63
CA PHE A 108 -3.56 -8.84 -5.07
C PHE A 108 -4.51 -8.91 -3.89
N LEU A 109 -5.55 -8.09 -3.92
CA LEU A 109 -6.71 -8.19 -3.05
C LEU A 109 -7.94 -8.50 -3.89
N TYR A 110 -8.80 -9.37 -3.37
CA TYR A 110 -9.99 -9.84 -4.08
C TYR A 110 -11.26 -9.41 -3.35
N ARG A 111 -12.33 -9.26 -4.12
CA ARG A 111 -13.66 -9.00 -3.61
C ARG A 111 -14.74 -9.65 -4.46
N LEU A 112 -15.72 -10.24 -3.78
CA LEU A 112 -16.89 -10.82 -4.43
C LEU A 112 -17.94 -9.74 -4.70
N ALA A 113 -18.43 -9.71 -5.93
CA ALA A 113 -19.50 -8.83 -6.36
C ALA A 113 -20.52 -9.60 -7.21
N ALA A 114 -21.68 -9.01 -7.41
CA ALA A 114 -22.69 -9.47 -8.35
C ALA A 114 -22.91 -8.43 -9.47
N PRO A 115 -23.42 -8.84 -10.64
CA PRO A 115 -23.84 -7.91 -11.67
C PRO A 115 -24.92 -6.96 -11.11
N GLY A 116 -24.64 -5.66 -11.11
CA GLY A 116 -25.61 -4.62 -10.78
C GLY A 116 -26.25 -3.99 -12.03
N LYS A 117 -27.08 -2.97 -11.81
CA LYS A 117 -27.73 -2.24 -12.91
C LYS A 117 -26.73 -1.35 -13.64
N GLY A 118 -26.82 -1.33 -14.98
CA GLY A 118 -26.05 -0.40 -15.82
C GLY A 118 -24.54 -0.66 -15.84
N GLY A 119 -24.10 -1.91 -15.58
CA GLY A 119 -22.67 -2.27 -15.57
C GLY A 119 -21.96 -1.93 -14.26
N ARG A 120 -22.65 -1.40 -13.25
CA ARG A 120 -22.11 -1.24 -11.90
C ARG A 120 -22.05 -2.59 -11.21
N LEU A 121 -21.04 -2.79 -10.37
CA LEU A 121 -20.93 -3.97 -9.52
C LEU A 121 -21.73 -3.75 -8.23
N THR A 122 -22.38 -4.81 -7.74
CA THR A 122 -22.98 -4.84 -6.40
C THR A 122 -22.09 -5.67 -5.51
N VAL A 123 -21.30 -5.01 -4.66
CA VAL A 123 -20.35 -5.69 -3.76
C VAL A 123 -21.11 -6.46 -2.68
N GLN A 124 -20.66 -7.68 -2.39
CA GLN A 124 -21.22 -8.48 -1.30
C GLN A 124 -20.60 -8.04 0.05
N ALA A 125 -21.46 -7.78 1.04
CA ALA A 125 -21.01 -7.42 2.38
C ALA A 125 -20.14 -8.55 2.97
N GLY A 126 -18.94 -8.21 3.46
CA GLY A 126 -17.97 -9.18 3.99
C GLY A 126 -17.21 -9.99 2.93
N GLY A 127 -17.40 -9.72 1.63
CA GLY A 127 -16.75 -10.45 0.54
C GLY A 127 -15.30 -10.03 0.25
N TRP A 128 -14.56 -9.45 1.21
CA TRP A 128 -13.16 -9.06 1.04
C TRP A 128 -12.23 -10.23 1.35
N LEU A 129 -11.28 -10.49 0.46
CA LEU A 129 -10.44 -11.68 0.49
C LEU A 129 -9.01 -11.28 0.15
N ASP A 130 -8.06 -11.70 0.98
CA ASP A 130 -6.62 -11.63 0.73
C ASP A 130 -6.08 -12.88 0.02
N PHE A 131 -6.93 -13.91 -0.12
CA PHE A 131 -6.65 -15.13 -0.86
C PHE A 131 -7.49 -15.25 -2.13
N CYS A 132 -7.00 -16.04 -3.08
CA CYS A 132 -7.74 -16.41 -4.28
C CYS A 132 -8.95 -17.28 -3.90
N PRO A 133 -10.20 -16.84 -4.17
CA PRO A 133 -11.40 -17.62 -3.83
C PRO A 133 -11.72 -18.74 -4.83
N GLU A 134 -10.95 -18.86 -5.92
CA GLU A 134 -11.10 -19.95 -6.88
C GLU A 134 -10.46 -21.25 -6.39
N LYS A 135 -10.92 -22.39 -6.93
CA LYS A 135 -10.41 -23.71 -6.52
C LYS A 135 -8.94 -23.90 -6.87
N ALA A 136 -8.51 -23.37 -8.00
CA ALA A 136 -7.12 -23.43 -8.43
C ALA A 136 -6.49 -22.03 -8.36
N PRO A 137 -5.32 -21.88 -7.72
CA PRO A 137 -4.63 -20.58 -7.64
C PRO A 137 -4.37 -19.94 -9.01
N HIS A 138 -4.10 -20.76 -10.04
CA HIS A 138 -3.88 -20.30 -11.41
C HIS A 138 -5.09 -19.57 -12.01
N ASP A 139 -6.31 -19.79 -11.49
CA ASP A 139 -7.50 -19.10 -11.97
C ASP A 139 -7.55 -17.64 -11.51
N CYS A 140 -6.79 -17.31 -10.47
CA CYS A 140 -6.62 -15.95 -9.96
C CYS A 140 -5.33 -15.27 -10.42
N GLU A 141 -4.38 -16.05 -10.93
CA GLU A 141 -3.19 -15.55 -11.64
C GLU A 141 -3.65 -14.94 -12.97
N GLY A 142 -4.10 -13.69 -12.91
CA GLY A 142 -4.26 -12.87 -14.10
C GLY A 142 -2.89 -12.43 -14.58
N GLU A 143 -2.69 -12.46 -15.89
CA GLU A 143 -1.54 -11.89 -16.60
C GLU A 143 -1.13 -10.55 -15.97
N THR A 144 0.15 -10.43 -15.62
CA THR A 144 0.74 -9.16 -15.20
C THR A 144 0.53 -8.17 -16.35
N VAL A 145 -0.15 -7.06 -16.08
CA VAL A 145 -0.31 -6.00 -17.08
C VAL A 145 1.09 -5.46 -17.39
N PRO A 146 1.53 -5.46 -18.67
CA PRO A 146 2.86 -4.97 -19.06
C PRO A 146 3.03 -3.46 -18.83
#